data_AF-A0A453CYE5-F1
#
_entry.id   AF-A0A453CYE5-F1
#
_cell.length_a   1.000
_cell.length_b   1.000
_cell.length_c   1.000
_cell.angle_alpha   90.00
_cell.angle_beta   90.00
_cell.angle_gamma   90.00
#
_symmetry.space_group_name_H-M   'P 1'
#
loop_
_entity.id
_entity.type
_entity.pdbx_description
1 polymer ?
#
loop_
_entity_poly.entity_id
_entity_poly.type
_entity_poly.pdbx_seq_one_letter_code
_entity_poly.pdbx_strand_id
1 'polypeptide(L)'
;ADYNIQKESTLHLVLRLRGGSRGGYPKNLEPNLRILAQKYNENKLVCRRCYARLPARATNCRKKKCGHNNQLREKKRFMSKFANAS
;
A
#
# COMPACT_ATOMS: atom_id res chain seq x y z
N ALA A 1 -27.76 -17.17 -18.96
CA ALA A 1 -27.27 -17.99 -17.85
C ALA A 1 -28.14 -17.68 -16.65
N ASP A 2 -29.15 -18.52 -16.42
CA ASP A 2 -30.03 -18.42 -15.26
C ASP A 2 -29.29 -18.96 -14.04
N TYR A 3 -28.59 -18.07 -13.35
CA TYR A 3 -28.01 -18.41 -12.07
C TYR A 3 -29.15 -18.38 -11.06
N ASN A 4 -29.55 -19.56 -10.56
CA ASN A 4 -30.58 -19.79 -9.53
C ASN A 4 -30.24 -19.10 -8.19
N ILE A 5 -30.22 -17.77 -8.17
CA ILE A 5 -29.91 -16.93 -7.01
C ILE A 5 -31.17 -16.86 -6.13
N GLN A 6 -31.09 -17.44 -4.93
CA GLN A 6 -32.19 -17.45 -3.96
C GLN A 6 -32.30 -16.10 -3.23
N LYS A 7 -33.49 -15.80 -2.69
CA LYS A 7 -33.86 -14.50 -2.09
C LYS A 7 -32.97 -14.06 -0.90
N GLU A 8 -32.16 -14.94 -0.35
CA GLU A 8 -31.18 -14.64 0.72
C GLU A 8 -29.77 -15.16 0.45
N SER A 9 -29.44 -15.43 -0.82
CA SER A 9 -28.09 -15.89 -1.16
C SER A 9 -27.07 -14.75 -1.10
N THR A 10 -25.98 -14.96 -0.35
CA THR A 10 -24.86 -14.02 -0.27
C THR A 10 -23.97 -14.18 -1.49
N LEU A 11 -23.98 -13.20 -2.40
CA LEU A 11 -23.12 -13.22 -3.57
C LEU A 11 -21.69 -12.81 -3.22
N HIS A 12 -20.75 -13.75 -3.22
CA HIS A 12 -19.32 -13.47 -3.08
C HIS A 12 -18.76 -12.87 -4.39
N LEU A 13 -18.96 -11.57 -4.58
CA LEU A 13 -18.38 -10.83 -5.69
C LEU A 13 -16.86 -10.74 -5.50
N VAL A 14 -16.11 -11.63 -6.16
CA VAL A 14 -14.66 -11.51 -6.31
C VAL A 14 -14.38 -10.40 -7.33
N LEU A 15 -14.58 -9.14 -6.91
CA LEU A 15 -14.25 -7.97 -7.70
C LEU A 15 -12.74 -7.92 -7.91
N ARG A 16 -12.28 -8.39 -9.08
CA ARG A 16 -10.93 -8.11 -9.57
C ARG A 16 -10.90 -6.68 -10.10
N LEU A 17 -10.76 -5.70 -9.21
CA LEU A 17 -10.46 -4.33 -9.62
C LEU A 17 -9.09 -4.33 -10.31
N ARG A 18 -9.06 -4.47 -11.64
CA ARG A 18 -7.87 -4.24 -12.47
C ARG A 18 -7.76 -2.74 -12.73
N GLY A 19 -7.40 -1.99 -11.68
CA GLY A 19 -7.33 -0.52 -11.74
C GLY A 19 -6.56 0.05 -10.56
N GLY A 20 -5.50 0.78 -10.87
CA GLY A 20 -4.51 1.31 -9.95
C GLY A 20 -3.22 1.41 -10.74
N SER A 21 -2.78 2.63 -11.06
CA SER A 21 -1.65 2.92 -11.94
C SER A 21 -0.51 1.92 -11.72
N ARG A 22 -0.03 1.29 -12.81
CA ARG A 22 0.92 0.16 -12.79
C ARG A 22 2.28 0.59 -12.20
N GLY A 23 2.36 0.60 -10.86
CA GLY A 23 3.51 0.27 -10.02
C GLY A 23 4.84 1.00 -10.22
N GLY A 24 4.88 2.16 -10.88
CA GLY A 24 6.15 2.87 -11.07
C GLY A 24 5.98 4.34 -11.44
N TYR A 25 7.03 5.11 -11.12
CA TYR A 25 7.22 6.44 -11.68
C TYR A 25 7.52 6.33 -13.19
N PRO A 26 7.10 7.29 -14.03
CA PRO A 26 7.48 7.28 -15.44
C PRO A 26 9.00 7.25 -15.59
N LYS A 27 9.51 6.52 -16.60
CA LYS A 27 10.96 6.35 -16.82
C LYS A 27 11.70 7.68 -16.94
N ASN A 28 11.06 8.66 -17.58
CA ASN A 28 11.61 9.99 -17.84
C ASN A 28 11.20 11.01 -16.76
N LEU A 29 10.83 10.56 -15.55
CA LEU A 29 10.56 11.47 -14.44
C LEU A 29 11.87 12.08 -13.95
N GLU A 30 11.87 13.39 -13.80
CA GLU A 30 12.99 14.13 -13.23
C GLU A 30 13.36 13.57 -11.82
N PRO A 31 14.65 13.35 -11.52
CA PRO A 31 15.09 12.71 -10.29
C PRO A 31 14.61 13.39 -9.01
N ASN A 32 14.62 14.73 -8.92
CA ASN A 32 14.16 15.45 -7.73
C ASN A 32 12.66 15.29 -7.51
N LEU A 33 11.83 15.32 -8.57
CA LEU A 33 10.40 15.02 -8.48
C LEU A 33 10.15 13.58 -7.99
N ARG A 34 10.96 12.62 -8.46
CA ARG A 34 10.90 11.24 -7.98
C ARG A 34 11.28 11.15 -6.50
N ILE A 35 12.37 11.78 -6.07
CA ILE A 35 12.82 11.79 -4.67
C ILE A 35 11.76 12.44 -3.77
N LEU A 36 11.17 13.56 -4.22
CA LEU A 36 10.10 14.26 -3.53
C LEU A 36 8.90 13.33 -3.34
N ALA A 37 8.42 12.72 -4.41
CA ALA A 37 7.28 11.80 -4.34
C ALA A 37 7.58 10.60 -3.44
N GLN A 38 8.76 10.00 -3.55
CA GLN A 38 9.18 8.90 -2.68
C GLN A 38 9.19 9.31 -1.20
N LYS A 39 9.73 10.50 -0.87
CA LYS A 39 9.78 11.04 0.50
C LYS A 39 8.39 11.18 1.12
N TYR A 40 7.40 11.64 0.37
CA TYR A 40 6.05 11.89 0.91
C TYR A 40 5.14 10.66 0.84
N ASN A 41 5.27 9.84 -0.19
CA ASN A 41 4.31 8.77 -0.48
C ASN A 41 4.80 7.37 -0.10
N GLU A 42 6.09 7.06 -0.24
CA GLU A 42 6.60 5.68 -0.19
C GLU A 42 7.55 5.41 0.99
N ASN A 43 8.56 6.25 1.17
CA ASN A 43 9.61 6.12 2.18
C ASN A 43 9.05 6.49 3.57
N LYS A 44 8.21 5.61 4.08
CA LYS A 44 7.45 5.73 5.33
C LYS A 44 7.47 4.40 6.07
N LEU A 45 7.35 4.48 7.39
CA LEU A 45 7.10 3.30 8.22
C LEU A 45 5.58 3.11 8.43
N VAL A 46 5.21 1.90 8.79
CA VAL A 46 3.85 1.48 9.14
C VAL A 46 3.91 0.74 10.47
N CYS A 47 3.08 1.15 11.43
CA CYS A 47 2.95 0.41 12.69
C CYS A 47 2.28 -0.95 12.43
N ARG A 48 2.85 -2.05 12.94
CA ARG A 48 2.27 -3.39 12.77
C ARG A 48 0.96 -3.57 13.54
N ARG A 49 0.79 -2.88 14.66
CA ARG A 49 -0.39 -3.01 15.53
C ARG A 49 -1.58 -2.16 15.09
N CYS A 50 -1.35 -0.97 14.55
CA CYS A 50 -2.43 -0.05 14.19
C CYS A 50 -2.41 0.47 12.76
N TYR A 51 -1.48 -0.01 11.93
CA TYR A 51 -1.32 0.36 10.52
C TYR A 51 -1.14 1.87 10.25
N ALA A 52 -0.83 2.66 11.27
CA ALA A 52 -0.56 4.08 11.10
C ALA A 52 0.70 4.31 10.25
N ARG A 53 0.61 5.24 9.30
CA ARG A 53 1.75 5.74 8.52
C ARG A 53 2.60 6.69 9.38
N LEU A 54 3.92 6.50 9.36
CA LEU A 54 4.92 7.17 10.19
C LEU A 54 6.11 7.65 9.34
N PRO A 55 6.88 8.65 9.80
CA PRO A 55 8.10 9.06 9.12
C PRO A 55 9.16 7.95 9.15
N ALA A 56 10.11 7.99 8.20
CA ALA A 56 11.13 6.94 8.02
C ALA A 56 12.05 6.75 9.25
N ARG A 57 12.24 7.80 10.07
CA ARG A 57 13.09 7.78 11.26
C ARG A 57 12.34 7.51 12.57
N ALA A 58 11.06 7.13 12.51
CA ALA A 58 10.29 6.84 13.72
C ALA A 58 10.79 5.55 14.38
N THR A 59 11.00 5.57 15.70
CA THR A 59 11.29 4.39 16.52
C THR A 59 10.03 3.86 17.21
N ASN A 60 9.07 4.74 17.51
CA ASN A 60 7.80 4.43 18.16
C ASN A 60 6.61 4.93 17.34
N CYS A 61 5.46 4.26 17.47
CA CYS A 61 4.25 4.74 16.84
C CYS A 61 3.71 5.99 17.55
N ARG A 62 3.29 7.01 16.79
CA ARG A 62 2.66 8.22 17.32
C ARG A 62 1.26 8.02 17.93
N LYS A 63 0.65 6.84 17.75
CA LYS A 63 -0.77 6.63 18.09
C LYS A 63 -0.92 5.99 19.48
N LYS A 64 -1.59 6.71 20.40
CA LYS A 64 -1.91 6.23 21.76
C LYS A 64 -2.68 4.90 21.76
N LYS A 65 -3.59 4.68 20.81
CA LYS A 65 -4.39 3.43 20.69
C LYS A 65 -3.59 2.14 20.53
N CYS A 66 -2.31 2.22 20.13
CA CYS A 66 -1.44 1.05 20.06
C CYS A 66 -0.43 0.98 21.21
N GLY A 67 -0.55 1.85 22.21
CA GLY A 67 0.41 1.99 23.31
C GLY A 67 1.77 2.47 22.85
N HIS A 68 1.83 3.33 21.83
CA HIS A 68 3.09 3.80 21.23
C HIS A 68 4.04 2.68 20.76
N ASN A 69 3.49 1.52 20.37
CA ASN A 69 4.23 0.32 19.98
C ASN A 69 5.44 0.61 19.05
N ASN A 70 6.58 0.00 19.35
CA ASN A 70 7.83 0.06 18.60
C ASN A 70 7.93 -0.98 17.46
N GLN A 71 6.96 -1.90 17.35
CA GLN A 71 6.89 -2.84 16.24
C GLN A 71 6.45 -2.14 14.95
N LEU A 72 7.42 -1.54 14.27
CA LEU A 72 7.26 -0.85 13.00
C LEU A 72 7.74 -1.74 11.85
N ARG A 73 7.29 -1.43 10.64
CA ARG A 73 7.79 -2.04 9.40
C ARG A 73 7.86 -1.00 8.30
N GLU A 74 8.66 -1.26 7.28
CA GLU A 74 8.64 -0.44 6.07
C GLU A 74 7.29 -0.52 5.35
N LYS A 75 6.88 0.59 4.75
CA LYS A 75 5.76 0.58 3.80
C LYS A 75 6.21 -0.22 2.57
N LYS A 76 5.45 -1.26 2.23
CA LYS A 76 5.71 -2.09 1.05
C LYS A 76 5.72 -1.20 -0.20
N ARG A 77 6.82 -1.26 -0.95
CA ARG A 77 6.91 -0.65 -2.28
C ARG A 77 6.08 -1.50 -3.23
N PHE A 78 5.23 -0.86 -4.03
CA PHE A 78 4.50 -1.53 -5.10
C PHE A 78 5.43 -1.66 -6.31
N MET A 79 6.44 -2.53 -6.24
CA MET A 79 7.21 -2.88 -7.43
C MET A 79 6.38 -3.87 -8.26
N SER A 80 6.16 -3.56 -9.54
CA SER A 80 5.56 -4.55 -10.43
C SER A 80 6.48 -5.76 -10.52
N LYS A 81 5.96 -6.99 -10.30
CA LYS A 81 6.73 -8.23 -10.47
C LYS A 81 7.35 -8.37 -11.87
N PHE A 82 6.84 -7.60 -12.83
CA PHE A 82 7.27 -7.56 -14.23
C PHE A 82 8.39 -6.53 -14.51
N ALA A 83 8.82 -5.73 -13.52
CA ALA A 83 9.89 -4.75 -13.72
C ALA A 83 11.30 -5.37 -13.80
N ASN A 84 11.45 -6.64 -13.41
CA ASN A 84 12.72 -7.39 -13.45
C ASN A 84 12.69 -8.53 -14.49
N ALA A 85 11.71 -8.57 -15.39
CA ALA A 85 11.77 -9.45 -16.54
C ALA A 85 12.62 -8.76 -17.62
N SER A 86 13.93 -8.89 -17.48
CA SER A 86 14.90 -8.68 -18.56
C SER A 86 15.14 -10.01 -19.27
#